data_AF-A0A940SDR2-F1
#
_entry.id   AF-A0A940SDR2-F1
#
_cell.length_a   1.000
_cell.length_b   1.000
_cell.length_c   1.000
_cell.angle_alpha   90.00
_cell.angle_beta   90.00
_cell.angle_gamma   90.00
#
_symmetry.space_group_name_H-M   'P 1'
#
loop_
_entity.id
_entity.type
_entity.pdbx_description
1 polymer ?
#
loop_
_entity_poly.entity_id
_entity_poly.type
_entity_poly.pdbx_seq_one_letter_code
_entity_poly.pdbx_strand_id
1 'polypeptide(L)'
;MSSLMEFPTPSAAASPSSGNEPVWIVPLHDHPPYGSVRLKRVFNTDGTRHQVVLVDARKLIACADRDETDYVLRPVHEWHQGKMRGIREFLDPSNARIPQMPYVTITTRRAPGLLGLLRLEHEGVVTFRNGQHRARYMLAAGAVWFPVEVHEREAALLRQYCGAPDDARTALRPGPNSAGALPRN
;
A
#
# COMPACT_ATOMS: atom_id res chain seq x y z
N MET A 1 30.15 -46.20 -34.94
CA MET A 1 29.58 -46.20 -33.58
C MET A 1 30.01 -44.89 -32.91
N SER A 2 29.28 -43.80 -33.16
CA SER A 2 29.64 -42.47 -32.64
C SER A 2 28.83 -42.20 -31.38
N SER A 3 29.55 -41.97 -30.28
CA SER A 3 29.02 -41.64 -28.96
C SER A 3 28.66 -40.15 -28.92
N LEU A 4 27.39 -39.82 -28.71
CA LEU A 4 26.93 -38.46 -28.43
C LEU A 4 27.15 -38.18 -26.94
N MET A 5 28.04 -37.23 -26.64
CA MET A 5 28.18 -36.66 -25.30
C MET A 5 27.03 -35.68 -25.04
N GLU A 6 26.15 -36.05 -24.12
CA GLU A 6 25.12 -35.17 -23.57
C GLU A 6 25.76 -34.23 -22.54
N PHE A 7 25.74 -32.93 -22.80
CA PHE A 7 26.19 -31.92 -21.84
C PHE A 7 25.05 -31.61 -20.86
N PRO A 8 25.25 -31.70 -19.53
CA PRO A 8 24.21 -31.36 -18.58
C PRO A 8 23.96 -29.85 -18.60
N THR A 9 22.69 -29.48 -18.79
CA THR A 9 22.19 -28.10 -18.64
C THR A 9 22.39 -27.67 -17.18
N PRO A 10 22.99 -26.50 -16.90
CA PRO A 10 23.02 -25.99 -15.53
C PRO A 10 21.58 -25.62 -15.13
N SER A 11 21.00 -26.45 -14.25
CA SER A 11 19.79 -26.14 -13.50
C SER A 11 20.04 -24.83 -12.76
N ALA A 12 19.39 -23.76 -13.21
CA ALA A 12 19.41 -22.48 -12.53
C ALA A 12 18.78 -22.69 -11.15
N ALA A 13 19.64 -22.89 -10.14
CA ALA A 13 19.24 -22.90 -8.76
C ALA A 13 18.56 -21.55 -8.48
N ALA A 14 17.24 -21.59 -8.33
CA ALA A 14 16.48 -20.47 -7.79
C ALA A 14 17.10 -20.18 -6.42
N SER A 15 17.87 -19.09 -6.36
CA SER A 15 18.45 -18.63 -5.10
C SER A 15 17.27 -18.30 -4.18
N PRO A 16 17.23 -18.83 -2.94
CA PRO A 16 16.20 -18.44 -2.01
C PRO A 16 16.43 -16.96 -1.70
N SER A 17 15.54 -16.08 -2.18
CA SER A 17 15.47 -14.66 -1.78
C SER A 17 14.92 -14.55 -0.36
N SER A 18 15.54 -15.27 0.57
CA SER A 18 15.23 -15.26 1.98
C SER A 18 16.01 -14.13 2.64
N GLY A 19 15.33 -13.02 2.95
CA GLY A 19 15.69 -12.22 4.12
C GLY A 19 15.66 -10.69 4.00
N ASN A 20 15.60 -10.09 2.82
CA ASN A 20 15.83 -8.64 2.70
C ASN A 20 14.76 -7.85 1.93
N GLU A 21 13.53 -8.38 1.83
CA GLU A 21 12.43 -7.60 1.27
C GLU A 21 12.17 -6.38 2.19
N PRO A 22 12.17 -5.14 1.65
CA PRO A 22 11.95 -3.95 2.46
C PRO A 22 10.55 -3.99 3.09
N VAL A 23 10.48 -3.63 4.37
CA VAL A 23 9.23 -3.56 5.13
C VAL A 23 9.04 -2.15 5.66
N TRP A 24 7.81 -1.65 5.54
CA TRP A 24 7.38 -0.37 6.06
C TRP A 24 6.58 -0.58 7.33
N ILE A 25 6.90 0.21 8.37
CA ILE A 25 6.20 0.20 9.65
C ILE A 25 5.29 1.42 9.70
N VAL A 26 3.99 1.23 9.54
CA VAL A 26 2.98 2.31 9.57
C VAL A 26 2.46 2.46 11.00
N PRO A 27 2.63 3.62 11.68
CA PRO A 27 2.11 3.84 13.02
C PRO A 27 0.58 3.99 12.98
N LEU A 28 -0.06 3.48 14.04
CA LEU A 28 -1.50 3.60 14.28
C LEU A 28 -1.71 4.31 15.62
N HIS A 29 -2.19 5.55 15.57
CA HIS A 29 -2.31 6.37 16.77
C HIS A 29 -3.55 6.06 17.61
N ASP A 30 -4.58 5.49 16.98
CA ASP A 30 -5.90 5.28 17.59
C ASP A 30 -6.27 3.78 17.63
N HIS A 31 -5.28 2.92 17.91
CA HIS A 31 -5.45 1.46 17.82
C HIS A 31 -4.89 0.70 19.03
N PRO A 32 -5.70 0.49 20.09
CA PRO A 32 -5.25 -0.17 21.32
C PRO A 32 -4.63 -1.57 21.15
N PRO A 33 -5.12 -2.46 20.25
CA PRO A 33 -4.54 -3.80 20.13
C PRO A 33 -3.07 -3.84 19.68
N TYR A 34 -2.63 -2.87 18.88
CA TYR A 34 -1.24 -2.74 18.42
C TYR A 34 -1.01 -1.35 17.82
N GLY A 35 0.19 -0.80 18.04
CA GLY A 35 0.54 0.57 17.63
C GLY A 35 1.09 0.73 16.21
N SER A 36 1.25 -0.35 15.44
CA SER A 36 1.73 -0.26 14.05
C SER A 36 1.36 -1.45 13.17
N VAL A 37 1.47 -1.27 11.86
CA VAL A 37 1.27 -2.30 10.82
C VAL A 37 2.53 -2.45 9.99
N ARG A 38 2.84 -3.68 9.59
CA ARG A 38 3.91 -3.98 8.64
C ARG A 38 3.35 -4.08 7.22
N LEU A 39 3.96 -3.41 6.27
CA LEU A 39 3.61 -3.50 4.84
C LEU A 39 4.84 -3.85 4.01
N LYS A 40 4.61 -4.62 2.95
CA LYS A 40 5.61 -4.93 1.93
C LYS A 40 5.12 -4.62 0.53
N ARG A 41 6.05 -4.54 -0.43
CA ARG A 41 5.72 -4.27 -1.83
C ARG A 41 4.82 -5.37 -2.42
N VAL A 42 3.98 -4.99 -3.38
CA VAL A 42 3.27 -5.94 -4.26
C VAL A 42 4.21 -6.33 -5.39
N PHE A 43 4.88 -5.33 -5.97
CA PHE A 43 5.79 -5.47 -7.11
C PHE A 43 7.25 -5.40 -6.64
N ASN A 44 7.87 -6.57 -6.50
CA ASN A 44 9.24 -6.71 -5.96
C ASN A 44 10.23 -7.33 -6.96
N THR A 45 9.79 -7.66 -8.18
CA THR A 45 10.63 -8.17 -9.26
C THR A 45 11.11 -7.07 -10.19
N ASP A 46 12.33 -7.24 -10.71
CA ASP A 46 12.92 -6.37 -11.72
C ASP A 46 12.02 -6.24 -12.95
N GLY A 47 11.94 -5.04 -13.52
CA GLY A 47 11.10 -4.73 -14.69
C GLY A 47 9.66 -4.32 -14.37
N THR A 48 9.22 -4.38 -13.11
CA THR A 48 7.93 -3.80 -12.71
C THR A 48 8.02 -2.27 -12.70
N ARG A 49 7.20 -1.61 -13.51
CA ARG A 49 7.15 -0.14 -13.63
C ARG A 49 6.28 0.50 -12.55
N HIS A 50 6.45 0.04 -11.30
CA HIS A 50 5.67 0.49 -10.16
C HIS A 50 6.57 1.13 -9.10
N GLN A 51 6.10 2.26 -8.57
CA GLN A 51 6.80 3.02 -7.54
C GLN A 51 5.98 3.02 -6.26
N VAL A 52 6.69 3.06 -5.13
CA VAL A 52 6.09 3.34 -3.83
C VAL A 52 5.95 4.86 -3.69
N VAL A 53 4.73 5.32 -3.40
CA VAL A 53 4.41 6.69 -3.05
C VAL A 53 3.89 6.70 -1.62
N LEU A 54 4.47 7.55 -0.79
CA LEU A 54 3.92 7.81 0.53
C LEU A 54 2.77 8.80 0.41
N VAL A 55 1.59 8.40 0.90
CA VAL A 55 0.36 9.18 0.76
C VAL A 55 -0.19 9.61 2.12
N ASP A 56 -0.91 10.72 2.11
CA ASP A 56 -1.83 11.11 3.16
C ASP A 56 -3.08 10.24 3.10
N ALA A 57 -3.36 9.55 4.21
CA ALA A 57 -4.44 8.60 4.31
C ALA A 57 -5.81 9.24 4.03
N ARG A 58 -6.04 10.45 4.52
CA ARG A 58 -7.31 11.17 4.33
C ARG A 58 -7.46 11.59 2.88
N LYS A 59 -6.41 12.15 2.27
CA LYS A 59 -6.45 12.55 0.84
C LYS A 59 -6.66 11.34 -0.07
N LEU A 60 -6.01 10.21 0.20
CA LEU A 60 -6.18 8.98 -0.58
C LEU A 60 -7.63 8.49 -0.53
N ILE A 61 -8.20 8.35 0.68
CA ILE A 61 -9.59 7.87 0.82
C ILE A 61 -10.58 8.87 0.20
N ALA A 62 -10.37 10.18 0.36
CA ALA A 62 -11.20 11.19 -0.29
C ALA A 62 -11.14 11.11 -1.83
N CYS A 63 -9.96 10.86 -2.41
CA CYS A 63 -9.85 10.66 -3.86
C CYS A 63 -10.49 9.33 -4.31
N ALA A 64 -10.48 8.31 -3.46
CA ALA A 64 -11.10 7.02 -3.77
C ALA A 64 -12.63 7.04 -3.62
N ASP A 65 -13.17 7.85 -2.71
CA ASP A 65 -14.62 8.03 -2.54
C ASP A 65 -15.26 8.77 -3.72
N ARG A 66 -14.45 9.38 -4.60
CA ARG A 66 -14.90 9.97 -5.88
C ARG A 66 -15.00 8.95 -7.01
N ASP A 67 -14.46 7.74 -6.84
CA ASP A 67 -14.56 6.72 -7.87
C ASP A 67 -15.96 6.14 -7.88
N GLU A 68 -16.73 6.48 -8.92
CA GLU A 68 -18.10 6.02 -9.13
C GLU A 68 -18.16 4.67 -9.84
N THR A 69 -17.01 4.14 -10.28
CA THR A 69 -16.95 2.88 -11.03
C THR A 69 -16.82 1.65 -10.15
N ASP A 70 -16.28 1.82 -8.93
CA ASP A 70 -16.07 0.76 -7.95
C ASP A 70 -16.98 0.92 -6.72
N TYR A 71 -17.17 -0.18 -5.99
CA TYR A 71 -17.95 -0.17 -4.75
C TYR A 71 -17.27 0.72 -3.69
N VAL A 72 -17.93 1.83 -3.35
CA VAL A 72 -17.54 2.68 -2.23
C VAL A 72 -17.79 1.93 -0.93
N LEU A 73 -16.72 1.48 -0.26
CA LEU A 73 -16.87 0.84 1.04
C LEU A 73 -17.45 1.84 2.05
N ARG A 74 -18.40 1.35 2.84
CA ARG A 74 -18.96 2.05 4.00
C ARG A 74 -17.84 2.41 5.01
N PRO A 75 -18.05 3.42 5.88
CA PRO A 75 -17.17 3.68 7.01
C PRO A 75 -16.92 2.43 7.87
N VAL A 76 -15.73 2.32 8.46
CA VAL A 76 -15.30 1.12 9.21
C VAL A 76 -16.23 0.79 10.38
N HIS A 77 -16.77 1.79 11.07
CA HIS A 77 -17.68 1.61 12.20
C HIS A 77 -19.02 0.94 11.81
N GLU A 78 -19.32 0.87 10.52
CA GLU A 78 -20.53 0.23 9.98
C GLU A 78 -20.27 -1.17 9.44
N TRP A 79 -19.01 -1.64 9.48
CA TRP A 79 -18.69 -2.98 9.01
C TRP A 79 -19.19 -4.02 9.99
N HIS A 80 -19.58 -5.20 9.47
CA HIS A 80 -19.85 -6.35 10.31
C HIS A 80 -18.64 -6.68 11.19
N GLN A 81 -18.88 -7.00 12.46
CA GLN A 81 -17.82 -7.28 13.44
C GLN A 81 -16.83 -8.36 12.97
N GLY A 82 -17.31 -9.41 12.31
CA GLY A 82 -16.45 -10.46 11.73
C GLY A 82 -15.47 -9.92 10.69
N LYS A 83 -15.89 -8.95 9.86
CA LYS A 83 -15.03 -8.30 8.87
C LYS A 83 -13.98 -7.42 9.54
N MET A 84 -14.36 -6.61 10.52
CA MET A 84 -13.42 -5.79 11.29
C MET A 84 -12.37 -6.65 11.97
N ARG A 85 -12.80 -7.72 12.66
CA ARG A 85 -11.90 -8.67 13.33
C ARG A 85 -10.93 -9.31 12.35
N GLY A 86 -11.41 -9.79 11.20
CA GLY A 86 -10.56 -10.42 10.19
C GLY A 86 -9.51 -9.46 9.59
N ILE A 87 -9.87 -8.20 9.35
CA ILE A 87 -8.90 -7.20 8.87
C ILE A 87 -7.87 -6.86 9.95
N ARG A 88 -8.30 -6.72 11.21
CA ARG A 88 -7.42 -6.49 12.36
C ARG A 88 -6.38 -7.61 12.50
N GLU A 89 -6.81 -8.86 12.52
CA GLU A 89 -5.92 -10.04 12.64
C GLU A 89 -4.98 -10.16 11.44
N PHE A 90 -5.45 -9.79 10.23
CA PHE A 90 -4.61 -9.78 9.04
C PHE A 90 -3.52 -8.70 9.09
N LEU A 91 -3.80 -7.56 9.72
CA LEU A 91 -2.87 -6.43 9.83
C LEU A 91 -1.97 -6.49 11.08
N ASP A 92 -2.22 -7.41 11.99
CA ASP A 92 -1.48 -7.56 13.23
C ASP A 92 0.04 -7.72 12.93
N PRO A 93 0.91 -6.87 13.51
CA PRO A 93 2.33 -6.93 13.25
C PRO A 93 2.98 -8.23 13.74
N SER A 94 2.35 -9.00 14.64
CA SER A 94 2.83 -10.32 15.04
C SER A 94 2.56 -11.42 14.01
N ASN A 95 1.71 -11.16 13.01
CA ASN A 95 1.40 -12.13 11.96
C ASN A 95 2.64 -12.45 11.12
N ALA A 96 2.95 -13.73 10.91
CA ALA A 96 4.10 -14.14 10.09
C ALA A 96 3.97 -13.65 8.64
N ARG A 97 2.75 -13.56 8.10
CA ARG A 97 2.49 -13.06 6.76
C ARG A 97 2.36 -11.54 6.78
N ILE A 98 3.36 -10.85 6.22
CA ILE A 98 3.32 -9.38 6.04
C ILE A 98 2.32 -9.02 4.93
N PRO A 99 1.30 -8.21 5.21
CA PRO A 99 0.40 -7.66 4.21
C PRO A 99 1.11 -6.89 3.09
N GLN A 100 0.63 -7.03 1.86
CA GLN A 100 1.06 -6.17 0.78
C GLN A 100 0.42 -4.77 0.90
N MET A 101 1.19 -3.76 0.51
CA MET A 101 0.73 -2.38 0.34
C MET A 101 -0.52 -2.32 -0.55
N PRO A 102 -1.39 -1.32 -0.34
CA PRO A 102 -2.41 -0.99 -1.33
C PRO A 102 -1.75 -0.69 -2.69
N TYR A 103 -2.34 -1.21 -3.76
CA TYR A 103 -2.00 -0.87 -5.14
C TYR A 103 -3.17 -0.10 -5.75
N VAL A 104 -2.89 1.07 -6.30
CA VAL A 104 -3.91 1.96 -6.87
C VAL A 104 -3.53 2.43 -8.27
N THR A 105 -4.54 2.91 -8.98
CA THR A 105 -4.39 3.78 -10.15
C THR A 105 -4.96 5.16 -9.82
N ILE A 106 -4.50 6.20 -10.53
CA ILE A 106 -5.05 7.54 -10.38
C ILE A 106 -5.32 8.21 -11.73
N THR A 107 -6.46 8.89 -11.82
CA THR A 107 -6.83 9.75 -12.95
C THR A 107 -7.31 11.11 -12.43
N THR A 108 -7.58 12.03 -13.35
CA THR A 108 -8.27 13.30 -13.04
C THR A 108 -9.59 13.36 -13.77
N ARG A 109 -10.62 13.87 -13.11
CA ARG A 109 -11.89 14.22 -13.76
C ARG A 109 -12.23 15.68 -13.52
N ARG A 110 -13.08 16.23 -14.39
CA ARG A 110 -13.63 17.57 -14.22
C ARG A 110 -14.81 17.50 -13.26
N ALA A 111 -14.83 18.39 -12.27
CA ALA A 111 -15.93 18.56 -11.35
C ALA A 111 -16.52 19.98 -11.48
N PRO A 112 -17.84 20.16 -11.29
CA PRO A 112 -18.43 21.49 -11.18
C PRO A 112 -17.81 22.23 -9.99
N GLY A 113 -17.19 23.39 -10.23
CA GLY A 113 -16.61 24.20 -9.16
C GLY A 113 -17.67 24.80 -8.22
N LEU A 114 -17.24 25.16 -7.00
CA LEU A 114 -18.09 25.64 -5.88
C LEU A 114 -18.96 26.89 -6.17
N LEU A 115 -18.82 27.52 -7.33
CA LEU A 115 -19.55 28.73 -7.74
C LEU A 115 -20.25 28.61 -9.10
N GLY A 116 -20.41 27.40 -9.64
CA GLY A 116 -21.34 27.09 -10.74
C GLY A 116 -21.15 27.80 -12.08
N LEU A 117 -20.27 28.79 -12.20
CA LEU A 117 -20.23 29.67 -13.39
C LEU A 117 -18.86 29.83 -14.06
N LEU A 118 -17.70 29.62 -13.42
CA LEU A 118 -16.43 30.02 -14.07
C LEU A 118 -15.16 29.17 -13.80
N ARG A 119 -15.20 28.06 -13.07
CA ARG A 119 -13.99 27.22 -12.92
C ARG A 119 -14.35 25.73 -12.86
N LEU A 120 -14.02 25.01 -13.94
CA LEU A 120 -13.93 23.55 -13.91
C LEU A 120 -12.70 23.22 -13.04
N GLU A 121 -12.93 22.61 -11.88
CA GLU A 121 -11.83 22.09 -11.08
C GLU A 121 -11.50 20.66 -11.55
N HIS A 122 -10.22 20.34 -11.58
CA HIS A 122 -9.78 18.97 -11.79
C HIS A 122 -9.60 18.34 -10.41
N GLU A 123 -10.30 17.23 -10.18
CA GLU A 123 -10.14 16.44 -8.97
C GLU A 123 -9.48 15.10 -9.30
N GLY A 124 -8.62 14.65 -8.39
CA GLY A 124 -8.00 13.33 -8.46
C GLY A 124 -8.99 12.25 -8.06
N VAL A 125 -9.03 11.17 -8.85
CA VAL A 125 -9.84 9.97 -8.60
C VAL A 125 -8.91 8.78 -8.49
N VAL A 126 -9.00 8.07 -7.36
CA VAL A 126 -8.16 6.91 -7.06
C VAL A 126 -8.97 5.64 -7.13
N THR A 127 -8.52 4.67 -7.91
CA THR A 127 -9.14 3.35 -8.00
C THR A 127 -8.24 2.33 -7.31
N PHE A 128 -8.78 1.56 -6.36
CA PHE A 128 -8.02 0.52 -5.68
C PHE A 128 -8.00 -0.76 -6.51
N ARG A 129 -6.80 -1.17 -6.94
CA ARG A 129 -6.58 -2.49 -7.56
C ARG A 129 -6.41 -3.59 -6.52
N ASN A 130 -5.97 -3.23 -5.31
CA ASN A 130 -6.05 -4.08 -4.12
C ASN A 130 -6.08 -3.22 -2.84
N GLY A 131 -6.38 -3.83 -1.70
CA GLY A 131 -6.06 -3.24 -0.40
C GLY A 131 -6.99 -2.13 0.11
N GLN A 132 -8.10 -1.82 -0.58
CA GLN A 132 -9.09 -0.81 -0.19
C GLN A 132 -9.56 -0.94 1.28
N HIS A 133 -9.94 -2.16 1.69
CA HIS A 133 -10.35 -2.44 3.07
C HIS A 133 -9.24 -2.15 4.09
N ARG A 134 -7.98 -2.46 3.76
CA ARG A 134 -6.87 -2.24 4.68
C ARG A 134 -6.53 -0.77 4.79
N ALA A 135 -6.55 -0.04 3.66
CA ALA A 135 -6.35 1.40 3.65
C ALA A 135 -7.38 2.12 4.53
N ARG A 136 -8.67 1.78 4.39
CA ARG A 136 -9.74 2.34 5.24
C ARG A 136 -9.60 1.95 6.71
N TYR A 137 -9.27 0.69 6.99
CA TYR A 137 -9.03 0.25 8.36
C TYR A 137 -7.86 0.98 9.00
N MET A 138 -6.72 1.11 8.30
CA MET A 138 -5.56 1.86 8.79
C MET A 138 -5.90 3.31 9.07
N LEU A 139 -6.64 4.00 8.19
CA LEU A 139 -7.13 5.36 8.45
C LEU A 139 -7.99 5.42 9.71
N ALA A 140 -8.96 4.51 9.85
CA ALA A 140 -9.83 4.46 11.03
C ALA A 140 -9.08 4.12 12.32
N ALA A 141 -7.95 3.41 12.22
CA ALA A 141 -7.05 3.07 13.30
C ALA A 141 -6.00 4.18 13.58
N GLY A 142 -6.13 5.35 12.95
CA GLY A 142 -5.27 6.51 13.20
C GLY A 142 -3.99 6.56 12.37
N ALA A 143 -3.87 5.81 11.27
CA ALA A 143 -2.77 6.01 10.33
C ALA A 143 -2.92 7.37 9.62
N VAL A 144 -1.91 8.23 9.75
CA VAL A 144 -1.88 9.52 9.04
C VAL A 144 -1.31 9.35 7.63
N TRP A 145 -0.26 8.52 7.50
CA TRP A 145 0.44 8.27 6.25
C TRP A 145 0.74 6.79 6.09
N PHE A 146 0.72 6.28 4.86
CA PHE A 146 1.19 4.93 4.56
C PHE A 146 1.67 4.81 3.11
N PRO A 147 2.54 3.84 2.81
CA PRO A 147 3.01 3.59 1.45
C PRO A 147 1.93 2.92 0.61
N VAL A 148 1.82 3.37 -0.64
CA VAL A 148 0.94 2.82 -1.67
C VAL A 148 1.76 2.62 -2.94
N GLU A 149 1.48 1.56 -3.68
CA GLU A 149 2.09 1.33 -4.99
C GLU A 149 1.21 1.86 -6.12
N VAL A 150 1.87 2.39 -7.15
CA VAL A 150 1.23 2.96 -8.34
C VAL A 150 2.16 2.79 -9.54
N HIS A 151 1.61 2.75 -10.75
CA HIS A 151 2.43 2.74 -11.97
C HIS A 151 3.25 4.04 -12.07
N GLU A 152 4.50 3.97 -12.54
CA GLU A 152 5.46 5.09 -12.54
C GLU A 152 4.93 6.35 -13.24
N ARG A 153 4.15 6.16 -14.32
CA ARG A 153 3.55 7.24 -15.12
C ARG A 153 2.49 8.02 -14.35
N GLU A 154 1.88 7.41 -13.35
CA GLU A 154 0.83 7.99 -12.52
C GLU A 154 1.37 8.50 -11.18
N ALA A 155 2.64 8.19 -10.85
CA ALA A 155 3.22 8.50 -9.55
C ALA A 155 3.30 10.01 -9.27
N ALA A 156 3.57 10.84 -10.28
CA ALA A 156 3.57 12.30 -10.14
C ALA A 156 2.17 12.82 -9.78
N LEU A 157 1.14 12.29 -10.45
CA LEU A 157 -0.25 12.65 -10.21
C LEU A 157 -0.72 12.22 -8.81
N LEU A 158 -0.34 11.00 -8.39
CA LEU A 158 -0.65 10.52 -7.04
C LEU A 158 0.00 11.39 -5.97
N ARG A 159 1.26 11.82 -6.17
CA ARG A 159 1.94 12.74 -5.24
C ARG A 159 1.24 14.10 -5.20
N GLN A 160 0.77 14.61 -6.33
CA GLN A 160 0.06 15.89 -6.38
C GLN A 160 -1.23 15.87 -5.56
N TYR A 161 -2.08 14.85 -5.73
CA TYR A 161 -3.40 14.82 -5.08
C TYR A 161 -3.40 14.16 -3.70
N CYS A 162 -2.55 13.15 -3.50
CA CYS A 162 -2.56 12.31 -2.31
C CYS A 162 -1.23 12.30 -1.56
N GLY A 163 -0.19 12.98 -2.04
CA GLY A 163 1.14 12.93 -1.43
C GLY A 163 1.15 13.34 0.04
N ALA A 164 1.89 12.57 0.83
CA ALA A 164 2.26 12.95 2.19
C ALA A 164 3.27 14.11 2.15
N PRO A 165 3.31 14.96 3.20
CA PRO A 165 4.36 15.97 3.37
C PRO A 165 5.75 15.32 3.51
N ASP A 166 6.83 16.10 3.35
CA ASP A 166 8.19 15.55 3.26
C ASP A 166 8.74 14.99 4.58
N ASP A 167 8.27 15.49 5.72
CA ASP A 167 8.54 14.94 7.05
C ASP A 167 8.07 13.48 7.18
N ALA A 168 6.97 13.13 6.52
CA ALA A 168 6.45 11.77 6.47
C ALA A 168 7.44 10.77 5.84
N ARG A 169 8.22 11.20 4.83
CA ARG A 169 9.24 10.33 4.19
C ARG A 169 10.40 10.01 5.12
N THR A 170 10.63 10.85 6.12
CA THR A 170 11.65 10.61 7.14
C THR A 170 11.13 9.61 8.17
N ALA A 171 9.85 9.71 8.54
CA ALA A 171 9.22 8.82 9.51
C ALA A 171 8.98 7.39 8.98
N LEU A 172 8.67 7.21 7.70
CA LEU A 172 8.19 5.94 7.12
C LEU A 172 9.19 5.29 6.14
N ARG A 173 10.48 5.33 6.46
CA ARG A 173 11.49 4.68 5.62
C ARG A 173 11.39 3.15 5.71
N PRO A 174 11.55 2.43 4.59
CA PRO A 174 11.64 0.97 4.64
C PRO A 174 12.88 0.55 5.42
N GLY A 175 12.71 -0.46 6.27
CA GLY A 175 13.80 -1.16 6.95
C GLY A 175 13.96 -2.59 6.42
N PRO A 176 15.08 -3.25 6.73
CA PRO A 176 15.20 -4.69 6.52
C PRO A 176 14.13 -5.41 7.34
N ASN A 177 13.61 -6.52 6.82
CA ASN A 177 12.68 -7.36 7.56
C ASN A 177 13.43 -8.09 8.70
N SER A 178 13.62 -7.41 9.84
CA SER A 178 14.18 -8.02 11.04
C SER A 178 13.17 -8.98 11.64
N ALA A 179 13.16 -10.23 11.19
CA ALA A 179 12.47 -11.30 11.88
C ALA A 179 13.13 -11.51 13.25
N GLY A 180 12.50 -11.00 14.31
CA GLY A 180 12.77 -11.39 15.69
C GLY A 180 14.19 -11.11 16.22
N ALA A 181 14.52 -9.85 16.47
CA ALA A 181 15.49 -9.53 17.52
C ALA A 181 14.72 -9.28 18.82
N LEU A 182 14.47 -10.36 19.59
CA LEU A 182 14.12 -10.22 20.99
C LEU A 182 15.28 -9.49 21.71
N PRO A 183 15.02 -8.50 22.57
CA PRO A 183 16.08 -7.93 23.41
C PRO A 183 16.60 -9.05 24.31
N ARG A 184 17.91 -9.32 24.23
CA ARG A 184 18.61 -10.09 25.26
C ARG A 184 18.70 -9.20 26.50
N ASN A 185 18.04 -9.63 27.58
CA ASN A 185 18.32 -9.15 28.93
C ASN A 185 19.77 -9.50 29.33
#